data_AF-A0A944JF97-F1
#
_entry.id   AF-A0A944JF97-F1
#
_cell.length_a   1.000
_cell.length_b   1.000
_cell.length_c   1.000
_cell.angle_alpha   90.00
_cell.angle_beta   90.00
_cell.angle_gamma   90.00
#
_symmetry.space_group_name_H-M   'P 1'
#
loop_
_entity.id
_entity.type
_entity.pdbx_description
1 polymer ?
#
loop_
_entity_poly.entity_id
_entity_poly.type
_entity_poly.pdbx_seq_one_letter_code
_entity_poly.pdbx_strand_id
1 'polypeptide(L)'
;MPTRTPRPNVCICVDIEADGPAPGPYSMISFGASVAGHQDGASYTARDPERDTFYRELCPISEAFVPEALAVGGLDRDRLAATERVGGLFHSTC
;
A
#
# COMPACT_ATOMS: atom_id res chain seq x y z
N MET A 1 -27.88 7.80 18.96
CA MET A 1 -26.48 7.77 18.50
C MET A 1 -25.91 9.16 18.71
N PRO A 2 -24.91 9.37 19.57
CA PRO A 2 -24.29 10.69 19.68
C PRO A 2 -23.57 11.00 18.36
N THR A 3 -23.90 12.14 17.76
CA THR A 3 -23.20 12.66 16.58
C THR A 3 -21.83 13.17 17.01
N ARG A 4 -20.79 12.37 16.74
CA ARG A 4 -19.40 12.79 16.95
C ARG A 4 -19.07 13.87 15.92
N THR A 5 -18.77 15.09 16.37
CA THR A 5 -18.17 16.12 15.50
C THR A 5 -16.90 15.54 14.88
N PRO A 6 -16.80 15.44 13.55
CA PRO A 6 -15.62 14.86 12.92
C PRO A 6 -14.42 15.77 13.18
N ARG A 7 -13.32 15.19 13.69
CA ARG A 7 -12.08 15.93 13.87
C ARG A 7 -11.35 16.06 12.53
N PRO A 8 -10.57 17.14 12.34
CA PRO A 8 -9.69 17.27 11.19
C PRO A 8 -8.83 16.01 11.01
N ASN A 9 -8.78 15.49 9.78
CA ASN A 9 -8.00 14.30 9.44
C ASN A 9 -7.54 14.32 7.97
N VAL A 10 -6.65 13.39 7.64
CA VAL A 10 -6.12 13.17 6.29
C VAL A 10 -6.74 11.89 5.74
N CYS A 11 -7.24 11.94 4.51
CA CYS A 11 -7.69 10.78 3.78
C CYS A 11 -6.52 10.25 2.94
N ILE A 12 -6.16 8.99 3.20
CA ILE A 12 -5.09 8.29 2.48
C ILE A 12 -5.75 7.25 1.59
N CYS A 13 -5.51 7.30 0.28
CA CYS A 13 -5.84 6.22 -0.63
C CYS A 13 -4.73 5.18 -0.53
N VAL A 14 -5.10 3.91 -0.34
CA VAL A 14 -4.15 2.80 -0.19
C VAL A 14 -4.51 1.73 -1.20
N ASP A 15 -3.49 1.21 -1.86
CA ASP A 15 -3.59 0.12 -2.81
C ASP A 15 -2.55 -0.96 -2.48
N ILE A 16 -2.91 -2.21 -2.71
CA ILE A 16 -2.03 -3.36 -2.43
C ILE A 16 -2.08 -4.33 -3.59
N GLU A 17 -0.93 -4.95 -3.87
CA GLU A 17 -0.85 -6.09 -4.78
C GLU A 17 -0.38 -7.32 -4.02
N ALA A 18 -0.94 -8.47 -4.38
CA ALA A 18 -0.58 -9.76 -3.84
C ALA A 18 -0.16 -10.74 -4.94
N ASP A 19 0.70 -11.70 -4.63
CA ASP A 19 1.08 -12.79 -5.54
C ASP A 19 -0.01 -13.89 -5.66
N GLY A 20 -1.26 -13.53 -5.37
CA GLY A 20 -2.46 -14.36 -5.46
C GLY A 20 -3.73 -13.57 -5.14
N PRO A 21 -4.90 -14.22 -5.02
CA PRO A 21 -6.20 -13.54 -4.90
C PRO A 21 -6.36 -12.55 -3.74
N ALA A 22 -5.63 -12.76 -2.64
CA ALA A 22 -5.67 -11.88 -1.47
C ALA A 22 -4.44 -12.10 -0.58
N PRO A 23 -3.98 -11.07 0.16
CA PRO A 23 -2.94 -11.25 1.17
C PRO A 23 -3.40 -12.17 2.31
N GLY A 24 -2.43 -12.83 2.95
CA GLY A 24 -2.63 -13.75 4.08
C GLY A 24 -2.18 -15.15 3.71
N PRO A 25 -2.95 -15.90 2.88
CA PRO A 25 -2.47 -17.14 2.26
C PRO A 25 -1.36 -16.88 1.22
N TYR A 26 -1.45 -15.74 0.53
CA TYR A 26 -0.50 -15.26 -0.46
C TYR A 26 0.27 -14.04 0.08
N SER A 27 1.44 -13.77 -0.47
CA SER A 27 2.27 -12.64 -0.07
C SER A 27 1.71 -11.33 -0.61
N MET A 28 1.67 -10.30 0.24
CA MET A 28 1.60 -8.92 -0.25
C MET A 28 2.96 -8.55 -0.84
N ILE A 29 2.98 -8.14 -2.10
CA ILE A 29 4.21 -7.91 -2.88
C ILE A 29 4.42 -6.46 -3.29
N SER A 30 3.39 -5.62 -3.20
CA SER A 30 3.56 -4.17 -3.25
C SER A 30 2.53 -3.44 -2.40
N PHE A 31 2.90 -2.24 -1.95
CA PHE A 31 2.07 -1.36 -1.14
C PHE A 31 2.21 0.07 -1.64
N GLY A 32 1.10 0.67 -2.06
CA GLY A 32 0.98 2.05 -2.48
C GLY A 32 0.10 2.85 -1.55
N ALA A 33 0.47 4.10 -1.28
CA ALA A 33 -0.37 5.04 -0.55
C ALA A 33 -0.21 6.46 -1.10
N SER A 34 -1.29 7.24 -1.12
CA SER A 34 -1.28 8.65 -1.48
C SER A 34 -2.21 9.48 -0.60
N VAL A 35 -1.84 10.73 -0.32
CA VAL A 35 -2.76 11.68 0.33
C VAL A 35 -3.81 12.12 -0.69
N ALA A 36 -5.02 11.58 -0.54
CA ALA A 36 -6.14 11.91 -1.42
C ALA A 36 -6.79 13.26 -1.06
N GLY A 37 -6.74 13.66 0.21
CA GLY A 37 -7.36 14.90 0.66
C GLY A 37 -7.38 15.09 2.17
N HIS A 38 -7.96 16.21 2.60
CA HIS A 38 -8.18 16.52 4.01
C HIS A 38 -9.68 16.64 4.29
N GLN A 39 -10.10 16.16 5.45
CA GLN A 39 -11.43 16.38 6.00
C GLN A 39 -11.27 17.32 7.19
N ASP A 40 -11.91 18.49 7.17
CA ASP A 40 -11.79 19.50 8.25
C ASP A 40 -12.94 19.43 9.27
N GLY A 41 -13.81 18.43 9.15
CA GLY A 41 -14.96 18.23 10.01
C GLY A 41 -16.28 18.68 9.40
N ALA A 42 -16.22 19.52 8.36
CA ALA A 42 -17.38 20.00 7.60
C ALA A 42 -17.29 19.63 6.12
N SER A 43 -16.09 19.59 5.55
CA SER A 43 -15.89 19.37 4.12
C SER A 43 -14.62 18.56 3.81
N TYR A 44 -14.71 17.82 2.71
CA TYR A 44 -13.56 17.15 2.11
C TYR A 44 -12.93 18.05 1.04
N THR A 45 -11.63 18.29 1.16
CA THR A 45 -10.83 18.97 0.13
C THR A 45 -9.90 17.96 -0.52
N ALA A 46 -10.14 17.67 -1.80
CA ALA A 46 -9.28 16.81 -2.60
C ALA A 46 -7.88 17.44 -2.75
N ARG A 47 -6.86 16.58 -2.81
CA ARG A 47 -5.47 16.93 -3.07
C ARG A 47 -5.01 16.20 -4.32
N ASP A 48 -4.00 16.78 -4.95
CA ASP A 48 -3.24 16.10 -5.99
C ASP A 48 -2.54 14.87 -5.37
N PRO A 49 -2.94 13.64 -5.76
CA PRO A 49 -2.46 12.43 -5.11
C PRO A 49 -0.97 12.17 -5.41
N GLU A 50 -0.39 12.78 -6.45
CA GLU A 50 1.01 12.56 -6.82
C GLU A 50 2.00 13.33 -5.93
N ARG A 51 1.53 14.34 -5.19
CA ARG A 51 2.40 15.19 -4.35
C ARG A 51 2.97 14.48 -3.13
N ASP A 52 2.15 13.63 -2.51
CA ASP A 52 2.46 12.97 -1.25
C ASP A 52 2.17 11.47 -1.43
N THR A 53 3.09 10.78 -2.11
CA THR A 53 2.98 9.34 -2.43
C THR A 53 4.02 8.51 -1.70
N PHE A 54 3.64 7.29 -1.40
CA PHE A 54 4.52 6.24 -0.91
C PHE A 54 4.30 4.98 -1.75
N TYR A 55 5.37 4.37 -2.22
CA TYR A 55 5.32 3.10 -2.92
C TYR A 55 6.50 2.23 -2.52
N ARG A 56 6.25 0.98 -2.14
CA ARG A 56 7.30 -0.01 -1.92
C ARG A 56 6.87 -1.37 -2.44
N GLU A 57 7.83 -2.05 -3.04
CA GLU A 57 7.74 -3.48 -3.33
C GLU A 57 8.29 -4.27 -2.14
N LEU A 58 7.72 -5.43 -1.89
CA LEU A 58 7.96 -6.22 -0.69
C LEU A 58 8.47 -7.62 -1.07
N CYS A 59 9.39 -8.13 -0.25
CA CYS A 59 9.86 -9.51 -0.38
C CYS A 59 8.72 -10.48 -0.03
N PRO A 60 8.39 -11.47 -0.89
CA PRO A 60 7.36 -12.46 -0.60
C PRO A 60 7.63 -13.22 0.70
N ILE A 61 6.55 -13.61 1.39
CA ILE A 61 6.62 -14.34 2.67
C ILE A 61 5.96 -15.73 2.61
N SER A 62 5.20 -16.01 1.56
CA SER A 62 4.54 -17.29 1.30
C SER A 62 5.17 -17.99 0.10
N GLU A 63 5.21 -19.32 0.14
CA GLU A 63 5.55 -20.14 -1.03
C GLU A 63 4.37 -20.29 -1.99
N ALA A 64 3.14 -20.07 -1.53
CA ALA A 64 1.96 -20.10 -2.38
C ALA A 64 1.88 -18.83 -3.23
N PHE A 65 1.78 -18.99 -4.55
CA PHE A 65 1.54 -17.91 -5.50
C PHE A 65 0.79 -18.41 -6.73
N VAL A 66 0.11 -17.49 -7.42
CA VAL A 66 -0.63 -17.74 -8.67
C VAL A 66 0.02 -16.93 -9.78
N PRO A 67 0.63 -17.57 -10.81
CA PRO A 67 1.34 -16.87 -11.89
C PRO A 67 0.50 -15.80 -12.60
N GLU A 68 -0.80 -16.05 -12.76
CA GLU A 68 -1.73 -15.12 -13.39
C GLU A 68 -1.89 -13.83 -12.58
N ALA A 69 -1.81 -13.89 -11.24
CA ALA A 69 -1.87 -12.69 -10.40
C ALA A 69 -0.64 -11.80 -10.61
N LEU A 70 0.55 -12.40 -10.74
CA LEU A 70 1.79 -11.68 -11.05
C LEU A 70 1.75 -11.00 -12.43
N ALA A 71 1.09 -11.64 -13.41
CA ALA A 71 0.95 -11.10 -14.76
C ALA A 71 0.06 -9.85 -14.82
N VAL A 72 -0.93 -9.72 -13.92
CA VAL A 72 -1.77 -8.50 -13.82
C VAL A 72 -0.97 -7.35 -13.23
N GLY A 73 -0.23 -7.60 -12.15
CA GLY A 73 0.55 -6.57 -11.47
C GLY A 73 1.86 -6.18 -12.17
N GLY A 74 2.31 -6.97 -13.15
CA GLY A 74 3.58 -6.73 -13.86
C GLY A 74 4.82 -6.89 -12.96
N LEU A 75 4.69 -7.57 -11.82
CA LEU A 75 5.75 -7.76 -10.84
C LEU A 75 6.41 -9.13 -11.01
N ASP A 76 7.74 -9.14 -10.96
CA ASP A 76 8.55 -10.35 -11.01
C ASP A 76 8.84 -10.84 -9.58
N ARG A 77 8.22 -11.96 -9.21
CA ARG A 77 8.34 -12.52 -7.87
C ARG A 77 9.77 -12.96 -7.52
N ASP A 78 10.54 -13.46 -8.48
CA ASP A 78 11.91 -13.92 -8.23
C ASP A 78 12.84 -12.73 -7.97
N ARG A 79 12.64 -11.63 -8.71
CA ARG A 79 13.31 -10.35 -8.43
C ARG A 79 12.98 -9.83 -7.02
N LEU A 80 11.71 -9.92 -6.61
CA LEU A 80 11.28 -9.49 -5.28
C LEU A 80 11.85 -10.37 -4.16
N ALA A 81 11.94 -11.68 -4.39
CA ALA A 81 12.54 -12.62 -3.45
C ALA A 81 14.05 -12.40 -3.27
N ALA A 82 14.73 -11.91 -4.30
CA ALA A 82 16.15 -11.53 -4.23
C ALA A 82 16.39 -10.20 -3.49
N THR A 83 15.34 -9.41 -3.25
CA THR A 83 15.45 -8.17 -2.47
C THR A 83 15.64 -8.53 -1.00
N GLU A 84 16.72 -8.01 -0.39
CA GLU A 84 17.02 -8.20 1.03
C GLU A 84 15.79 -7.91 1.89
N ARG A 85 15.45 -8.84 2.79
CA ARG A 85 14.44 -8.57 3.82
C ARG A 85 15.01 -7.46 4.69
N VAL A 86 14.46 -6.25 4.58
CA VAL A 86 14.80 -5.15 5.48
C VAL A 86 14.26 -5.49 6.87
N GLY A 87 14.99 -6.34 7.58
CA GLY A 87 14.81 -6.61 8.99
C GLY A 87 15.25 -5.37 9.76
N GLY A 88 14.29 -4.49 10.06
CA GLY A 88 14.46 -3.40 11.01
C GLY A 88 15.38 -2.26 10.55
N LEU A 89 14.83 -1.31 9.80
CA LEU A 89 15.03 0.12 10.06
C LEU A 89 14.10 0.87 9.09
N PHE A 90 13.05 1.49 9.63
CA PHE A 90 12.33 2.55 8.94
C PHE A 90 13.28 3.76 8.89
N HIS A 91 14.21 3.76 7.94
CA HIS A 91 14.92 4.96 7.52
C HIS A 91 14.76 5.06 6.01
N SER A 92 13.78 5.85 5.59
CA SER A 92 13.76 6.41 4.26
C SER A 92 13.46 7.88 4.43
N THR A 93 14.51 8.69 4.33
CA THR A 93 14.43 10.05 3.78
C THR A 93 13.58 10.01 2.51
N CYS A 94 12.39 10.61 2.60
CA CYS A 94 11.72 11.44 1.60
C CYS A 94 10.73 12.31 2.39
#